data_AF-A0A5M9H839-F1
#
_entry.id   AF-A0A5M9H839-F1
#
_cell.length_a   1.000
_cell.length_b   1.000
_cell.length_c   1.000
_cell.angle_alpha   90.00
_cell.angle_beta   90.00
_cell.angle_gamma   90.00
#
_symmetry.space_group_name_H-M   'P 1'
#
loop_
_entity.id
_entity.type
_entity.pdbx_description
1 polymer ?
#
loop_
_entity_poly.entity_id
_entity_poly.type
_entity_poly.pdbx_seq_one_letter_code
_entity_poly.pdbx_strand_id
1 'polypeptide(L)'
;MKIIFYLLSLNHRGIRMSRTCTLQVGIILALMLSQSSVSFAQSTIYQTDFDELSDRVEWTNNPNASWVREDVKGGTCLRVTNAGMVTKAIDLRKYAGMKVAFRCLVKSENVSTPNQTYLGVKFMLHYKSGDKDFWKNQDNIWGTFDWKYVFFSLIIPENISDSKLYLGLQGSTGKAWFDNISVNIIKEPTARQIRDLGVNKSRTKYRGVMSPVKFHEKDLQILAGWNVNLIRWQLTGNKPVLGNNPKDSIIYNNWLDQKLNDLDKVTSVCKKYGIKVIVDLHSVPGGRGSDGVNRMFYDHSFNKRFIETWKYIAIRYKKNAAILGYDLVNEPMQDTLPPKGLDYYTTQKAAAQEIRKIDRYKKIFIETEDGASPTDFNFLKPMPLSNIVYEVHMYHPLAYTHQGVLYEKTGIEYPGLVSDHYYDKSSLRRILQPVRDFQLAYKVQIFVGEFSAVRWAPGSARYINDCIEIFEEYGWDWTYHAYREWHGWDVEYADSSRQMIKPSYNTSRKKVLLKWFEKNERGI
;
A
#
# COMPACT_ATOMS: atom_id res chain seq x y z
N MET A 1 -30.50 13.62 -12.15
CA MET A 1 -30.81 13.63 -13.61
C MET A 1 -32.29 13.68 -13.94
N LYS A 2 -33.19 12.91 -13.28
CA LYS A 2 -34.65 12.95 -13.58
C LYS A 2 -35.36 14.29 -13.24
N ILE A 3 -34.88 15.04 -12.24
CA ILE A 3 -35.45 16.35 -11.86
C ILE A 3 -35.08 17.46 -12.88
N ILE A 4 -33.91 17.37 -13.51
CA ILE A 4 -33.41 18.36 -14.47
C ILE A 4 -34.23 18.33 -15.77
N PHE A 5 -34.62 17.13 -16.23
CA PHE A 5 -35.51 16.98 -17.38
C PHE A 5 -36.93 17.50 -17.11
N TYR A 6 -37.41 17.42 -15.86
CA TYR A 6 -38.73 17.93 -15.50
C TYR A 6 -38.77 19.47 -15.52
N LEU A 7 -37.71 20.12 -15.03
CA LEU A 7 -37.59 21.59 -14.97
C LEU A 7 -37.37 22.24 -16.34
N LEU A 8 -36.65 21.59 -17.26
CA LEU A 8 -36.50 22.06 -18.63
C LEU A 8 -37.80 21.97 -19.44
N SER A 9 -38.71 21.04 -19.11
CA SER A 9 -39.99 20.90 -19.80
C SER A 9 -41.02 21.98 -19.43
N LEU A 10 -40.89 22.60 -18.25
CA LEU A 10 -41.76 23.69 -17.79
C LEU A 10 -41.46 25.02 -18.49
N ASN A 11 -40.20 25.25 -18.88
CA ASN A 11 -39.79 26.48 -19.57
C ASN A 11 -40.28 26.52 -21.04
N HIS A 12 -40.50 25.35 -21.65
CA HIS A 12 -41.06 25.25 -23.00
C HIS A 12 -42.59 25.47 -23.06
N ARG A 13 -43.28 25.51 -21.90
CA ARG A 13 -44.75 25.65 -21.81
C ARG A 13 -45.23 27.01 -21.31
N GLY A 14 -44.35 28.01 -21.20
CA GLY A 14 -44.75 29.41 -20.93
C GLY A 14 -45.30 29.69 -19.52
N ILE A 15 -45.10 28.80 -18.55
CA ILE A 15 -45.57 28.99 -17.17
C ILE A 15 -44.58 29.93 -16.45
N ARG A 16 -45.00 31.17 -16.18
CA ARG A 16 -44.22 32.13 -15.37
C ARG A 16 -44.20 31.68 -13.90
N MET A 17 -43.04 31.23 -13.43
CA MET A 17 -42.79 31.06 -11.99
C MET A 17 -42.70 32.41 -11.28
N SER A 18 -43.27 32.51 -10.07
CA SER A 18 -43.22 33.73 -9.26
C SER A 18 -41.79 34.05 -8.81
N ARG A 19 -41.48 35.36 -8.69
CA ARG A 19 -40.15 35.87 -8.30
C ARG A 19 -39.62 35.26 -6.98
N THR A 20 -40.50 34.84 -6.09
CA THR A 20 -40.16 34.21 -4.81
C THR A 20 -39.60 32.79 -4.99
N CYS A 21 -40.06 32.05 -6.01
CA CYS A 21 -39.61 30.68 -6.29
C CYS A 21 -38.27 30.66 -7.04
N THR A 22 -37.99 31.68 -7.85
CA THR A 22 -36.69 31.86 -8.53
C THR A 22 -35.56 32.17 -7.53
N LEU A 23 -35.87 32.89 -6.44
CA LEU A 23 -34.89 33.21 -5.39
C LEU A 23 -34.54 31.98 -4.52
N GLN A 24 -35.53 31.15 -4.16
CA GLN A 24 -35.27 29.92 -3.39
C GLN A 24 -34.54 28.84 -4.20
N VAL A 25 -34.82 28.71 -5.50
CA VAL A 25 -34.07 27.80 -6.39
C VAL A 25 -32.65 28.33 -6.65
N GLY A 26 -32.47 29.65 -6.74
CA GLY A 26 -31.15 30.29 -6.85
C GLY A 26 -30.28 30.11 -5.60
N ILE A 27 -30.87 30.15 -4.41
CA ILE A 27 -30.15 29.92 -3.14
C ILE A 27 -29.81 28.43 -2.97
N ILE A 28 -30.68 27.51 -3.40
CA ILE A 28 -30.38 26.06 -3.38
C ILE A 28 -29.34 25.69 -4.46
N LEU A 29 -29.32 26.34 -5.62
CA LEU A 29 -28.25 26.15 -6.62
C LEU A 29 -26.92 26.79 -6.19
N ALA A 30 -26.93 27.93 -5.50
CA ALA A 30 -25.72 28.54 -4.95
C ALA A 30 -25.13 27.73 -3.79
N LEU A 31 -25.98 27.13 -2.94
CA LEU A 31 -25.58 26.19 -1.89
C LEU A 31 -25.16 24.80 -2.41
N MET A 32 -25.52 24.45 -3.65
CA MET A 32 -25.03 23.21 -4.32
C MET A 32 -23.85 23.45 -5.27
N LEU A 33 -23.51 24.70 -5.58
CA LEU A 33 -22.30 25.10 -6.32
C LEU A 33 -21.18 25.64 -5.43
N SER A 34 -21.41 25.75 -4.12
CA SER A 34 -20.36 25.91 -3.11
C SER A 34 -19.90 24.58 -2.53
N GLN A 35 -19.90 23.50 -3.33
CA GLN A 35 -19.06 22.34 -3.00
C GLN A 35 -17.61 22.79 -3.16
N SER A 36 -17.12 23.34 -2.06
CA SER A 36 -15.74 23.26 -1.58
C SER A 36 -14.90 22.43 -2.53
N SER A 37 -14.10 23.11 -3.34
CA SER A 37 -12.75 22.67 -3.59
C SER A 37 -12.17 22.33 -2.22
N VAL A 38 -12.28 21.08 -1.80
CA VAL A 38 -11.48 20.55 -0.69
C VAL A 38 -10.07 20.52 -1.24
N SER A 39 -9.45 21.70 -1.24
CA SER A 39 -8.03 21.82 -1.05
C SER A 39 -7.77 21.08 0.25
N PHE A 40 -7.22 19.86 0.17
CA PHE A 40 -6.44 19.36 1.30
C PHE A 40 -5.29 20.35 1.46
N ALA A 41 -5.50 21.40 2.24
CA ALA A 41 -4.41 22.14 2.82
C ALA A 41 -3.75 21.14 3.77
N GLN A 42 -2.68 20.49 3.29
CA GLN A 42 -1.82 19.67 4.13
C GLN A 42 -1.36 20.55 5.28
N SER A 43 -1.73 20.21 6.50
CA SER A 43 -1.41 21.01 7.67
C SER A 43 0.04 20.76 8.07
N THR A 44 0.87 21.78 7.87
CA THR A 44 2.26 21.83 8.33
C THR A 44 2.30 21.82 9.86
N ILE A 45 3.06 20.89 10.42
CA ILE A 45 3.35 20.81 11.86
C ILE A 45 4.56 21.68 12.20
N TYR A 46 5.60 21.58 11.38
CA TYR A 46 6.85 22.32 11.54
C TYR A 46 7.52 22.49 10.19
N GLN A 47 8.07 23.66 9.92
CA GLN A 47 8.86 23.93 8.72
C GLN A 47 9.93 24.98 9.03
N THR A 48 11.12 24.83 8.45
CA THR A 48 12.23 25.78 8.58
C THR A 48 13.16 25.68 7.37
N ASP A 49 13.69 26.82 6.95
CA ASP A 49 14.85 26.96 6.05
C ASP A 49 16.07 27.54 6.78
N PHE A 50 15.96 27.79 8.10
CA PHE A 50 17.02 28.27 8.98
C PHE A 50 17.53 29.69 8.69
N ASP A 51 16.90 30.42 7.78
CA ASP A 51 17.33 31.78 7.45
C ASP A 51 17.07 32.75 8.61
N GLU A 52 15.91 32.61 9.27
CA GLU A 52 15.54 33.41 10.42
C GLU A 52 16.22 32.93 11.71
N LEU A 53 16.65 33.87 12.55
CA LEU A 53 17.33 33.52 13.81
C LEU A 53 16.44 32.71 14.75
N SER A 54 15.13 33.02 14.77
CA SER A 54 14.12 32.30 15.54
C SER A 54 14.11 30.80 15.25
N ASP A 55 14.46 30.40 14.03
CA ASP A 55 14.42 29.00 13.61
C ASP A 55 15.59 28.19 14.18
N ARG A 56 16.65 28.88 14.59
CA ARG A 56 17.92 28.31 15.03
C ARG A 56 18.04 28.22 16.56
N VAL A 57 17.44 29.15 17.29
CA VAL A 57 17.58 29.25 18.76
C VAL A 57 16.96 28.07 19.52
N GLU A 58 16.03 27.34 18.90
CA GLU A 58 15.38 26.18 19.51
C GLU A 58 16.18 24.87 19.35
N TRP A 59 17.29 24.90 18.62
CA TRP A 59 18.19 23.76 18.46
C TRP A 59 19.30 23.78 19.50
N THR A 60 19.66 22.61 20.03
CA THR A 60 20.77 22.49 20.98
C THR A 60 22.11 22.81 20.32
N ASN A 61 23.01 23.45 21.05
CA ASN A 61 24.38 23.67 20.58
C ASN A 61 25.20 22.38 20.57
N ASN A 62 26.11 22.27 19.60
CA ASN A 62 27.12 21.22 19.55
C ASN A 62 28.42 21.81 18.97
N PRO A 63 29.61 21.59 19.57
CA PRO A 63 30.88 22.12 19.05
C PRO A 63 31.21 21.69 17.62
N ASN A 64 30.66 20.56 17.18
CA ASN A 64 30.81 19.99 15.85
C ASN A 64 29.72 20.46 14.88
N ALA A 65 28.87 21.41 15.26
CA ALA A 65 27.80 21.95 14.45
C ALA A 65 27.87 23.47 14.36
N SER A 66 27.63 24.02 13.17
CA SER A 66 27.69 25.45 12.89
C SER A 66 26.64 25.84 11.86
N TRP A 67 26.01 27.01 12.05
CA TRP A 67 25.14 27.63 11.05
C TRP A 67 26.00 28.36 10.01
N VAL A 68 25.82 28.05 8.73
CA VAL A 68 26.66 28.57 7.63
C VAL A 68 25.80 29.02 6.44
N ARG A 69 26.30 29.96 5.63
CA ARG A 69 25.61 30.42 4.42
C ARG A 69 26.01 29.60 3.19
N GLU A 70 25.65 28.33 3.21
CA GLU A 70 26.07 27.33 2.20
C GLU A 70 24.89 26.51 1.65
N ASP A 71 23.64 26.96 1.82
CA ASP A 71 22.46 26.29 1.27
C ASP A 71 22.43 26.32 -0.29
N VAL A 72 21.34 25.84 -0.90
CA VAL A 72 21.17 25.84 -2.37
C VAL A 72 21.08 27.25 -2.98
N LYS A 73 20.67 28.27 -2.20
CA LYS A 73 20.38 29.64 -2.67
C LYS A 73 21.31 30.72 -2.07
N GLY A 74 22.33 30.35 -1.28
CA GLY A 74 23.16 31.26 -0.49
C GLY A 74 22.53 31.75 0.85
N GLY A 75 21.42 31.15 1.26
CA GLY A 75 20.82 31.18 2.59
C GLY A 75 21.55 30.30 3.61
N THR A 76 21.00 30.23 4.82
CA THR A 76 21.59 29.59 5.99
C THR A 76 21.22 28.12 6.07
N CYS A 77 22.18 27.26 6.38
CA CYS A 77 21.93 25.86 6.68
C CYS A 77 22.76 25.39 7.88
N LEU A 78 22.40 24.25 8.45
CA LEU A 78 23.19 23.61 9.49
C LEU A 78 24.29 22.78 8.84
N ARG A 79 25.55 23.03 9.19
CA ARG A 79 26.68 22.15 8.86
C ARG A 79 27.16 21.40 10.10
N VAL A 80 27.31 20.09 9.99
CA VAL A 80 27.87 19.22 11.03
C VAL A 80 29.14 18.55 10.53
N THR A 81 30.20 18.55 11.35
CA THR A 81 31.50 17.95 11.04
C THR A 81 31.84 16.88 12.07
N ASN A 82 32.44 15.75 11.66
CA ASN A 82 32.71 14.61 12.54
C ASN A 82 31.45 14.09 13.26
N ALA A 83 31.60 13.25 14.29
CA ALA A 83 30.47 12.80 15.09
C ALA A 83 29.90 13.96 15.92
N GLY A 84 28.70 14.42 15.59
CA GLY A 84 28.04 15.55 16.22
C GLY A 84 26.56 15.52 15.91
N MET A 85 25.72 15.95 16.86
CA MET A 85 24.28 16.04 16.66
C MET A 85 23.72 17.25 17.37
N VAL A 86 22.77 17.92 16.72
CA VAL A 86 21.90 18.91 17.34
C VAL A 86 20.49 18.35 17.41
N THR A 87 19.74 18.79 18.41
CA THR A 87 18.39 18.30 18.68
C THR A 87 17.42 19.44 18.87
N LYS A 88 16.16 19.18 18.54
CA LYS A 88 15.04 20.08 18.77
C LYS A 88 13.83 19.30 19.26
N ALA A 89 13.21 19.75 20.35
CA ALA A 89 11.93 19.20 20.80
C ALA A 89 10.83 19.53 19.78
N ILE A 90 9.94 18.56 19.54
CA ILE A 90 8.76 18.72 18.71
C ILE A 90 7.59 18.05 19.42
N ASP A 91 6.49 18.77 19.66
CA ASP A 91 5.31 18.19 20.31
C ASP A 91 4.40 17.53 19.26
N LEU A 92 4.33 16.20 19.31
CA LEU A 92 3.53 15.40 18.38
C LEU A 92 2.25 14.83 19.00
N ARG A 93 1.98 15.10 20.29
CA ARG A 93 0.86 14.49 21.03
C ARG A 93 -0.51 14.74 20.39
N LYS A 94 -0.74 15.96 19.89
CA LYS A 94 -1.99 16.34 19.19
C LYS A 94 -2.20 15.65 17.84
N TYR A 95 -1.20 14.94 17.33
CA TYR A 95 -1.24 14.26 16.04
C TYR A 95 -1.29 12.75 16.17
N ALA A 96 -1.53 12.22 17.38
CA ALA A 96 -1.79 10.80 17.63
C ALA A 96 -2.78 10.22 16.61
N GLY A 97 -2.44 9.04 16.08
CA GLY A 97 -3.19 8.34 15.04
C GLY A 97 -2.99 8.88 13.62
N MET A 98 -2.43 10.08 13.43
CA MET A 98 -2.17 10.65 12.11
C MET A 98 -0.87 10.11 11.49
N LYS A 99 -0.84 9.95 10.16
CA LYS A 99 0.38 9.65 9.41
C LYS A 99 1.09 10.96 9.10
N VAL A 100 2.31 11.11 9.59
CA VAL A 100 3.13 12.33 9.46
C VAL A 100 4.38 12.03 8.65
N ALA A 101 4.67 12.87 7.65
CA ALA A 101 5.93 12.87 6.90
C ALA A 101 6.93 13.83 7.54
N PHE A 102 8.18 13.39 7.55
CA PHE A 102 9.35 14.15 7.93
C PHE A 102 10.26 14.21 6.70
N ARG A 103 10.71 15.41 6.33
CA ARG A 103 11.58 15.64 5.19
C ARG A 103 12.65 16.67 5.54
N CYS A 104 13.87 16.45 5.06
CA CYS A 104 15.00 17.37 5.19
C CYS A 104 15.81 17.36 3.90
N LEU A 105 16.23 18.51 3.42
CA LEU A 105 17.24 18.62 2.37
C LEU A 105 18.62 18.38 2.98
N VAL A 106 19.39 17.48 2.39
CA VAL A 106 20.67 17.00 2.94
C VAL A 106 21.72 16.95 1.85
N LYS A 107 22.92 17.40 2.17
CA LYS A 107 24.15 17.24 1.38
C LYS A 107 25.22 16.60 2.24
N SER A 108 26.14 15.84 1.64
CA SER A 108 27.25 15.25 2.39
C SER A 108 28.55 15.24 1.61
N GLU A 109 29.66 15.33 2.34
CA GLU A 109 31.02 15.29 1.80
C GLU A 109 31.86 14.33 2.63
N ASN A 110 32.40 13.32 1.97
CA ASN A 110 33.31 12.32 2.53
C ASN A 110 32.77 11.66 3.81
N VAL A 111 31.45 11.41 3.87
CA VAL A 111 30.86 10.71 5.01
C VAL A 111 31.26 9.24 4.95
N SER A 112 32.02 8.78 5.93
CA SER A 112 32.54 7.40 5.96
C SER A 112 31.42 6.36 6.05
N THR A 113 31.61 5.21 5.42
CA THR A 113 30.67 4.09 5.50
C THR A 113 30.53 3.62 6.95
N PRO A 114 29.31 3.61 7.51
CA PRO A 114 29.09 3.14 8.87
C PRO A 114 29.09 1.59 8.96
N ASN A 115 29.26 1.06 10.17
CA ASN A 115 29.17 -0.39 10.43
C ASN A 115 27.72 -0.94 10.43
N GLN A 116 26.72 -0.06 10.43
CA GLN A 116 25.30 -0.39 10.47
C GLN A 116 24.53 0.52 9.52
N THR A 117 23.52 -0.02 8.83
CA THR A 117 22.79 0.70 7.77
C THR A 117 22.02 1.90 8.29
N TYR A 118 21.58 1.87 9.54
CA TYR A 118 20.83 2.97 10.15
C TYR A 118 21.73 4.11 10.65
N LEU A 119 23.07 3.98 10.62
CA LEU A 119 24.02 5.03 11.01
C LEU A 119 24.39 5.94 9.81
N GLY A 120 25.32 6.87 9.99
CA GLY A 120 25.73 7.84 8.96
C GLY A 120 25.14 9.23 9.19
N VAL A 121 24.63 9.85 8.12
CA VAL A 121 23.93 11.14 8.18
C VAL A 121 22.55 10.96 8.80
N LYS A 122 22.24 11.78 9.80
CA LYS A 122 21.05 11.66 10.63
C LYS A 122 20.11 12.83 10.41
N PHE A 123 18.99 12.54 9.76
CA PHE A 123 17.73 13.23 10.00
C PHE A 123 16.80 12.21 10.63
N MET A 124 16.59 12.32 11.94
CA MET A 124 16.00 11.26 12.76
C MET A 124 14.98 11.83 13.74
N LEU A 125 13.88 11.12 13.93
CA LEU A 125 12.96 11.32 15.04
C LEU A 125 13.26 10.29 16.13
N HIS A 126 13.45 10.77 17.35
CA HIS A 126 13.35 9.97 18.57
C HIS A 126 12.05 10.33 19.28
N TYR A 127 11.40 9.34 19.86
CA TYR A 127 10.22 9.52 20.70
C TYR A 127 10.06 8.35 21.66
N LYS A 128 9.27 8.56 22.71
CA LYS A 128 8.76 7.48 23.55
C LYS A 128 7.33 7.13 23.18
N SER A 129 6.97 5.87 23.30
CA SER A 129 5.59 5.40 23.27
C SER A 129 5.39 4.52 24.50
N GLY A 130 4.73 5.09 25.51
CA GLY A 130 4.78 4.56 26.88
C GLY A 130 6.20 4.63 27.43
N ASP A 131 6.69 3.53 28.00
CA ASP A 131 8.03 3.47 28.62
C ASP A 131 9.15 3.04 27.64
N LYS A 132 8.84 2.85 26.35
CA LYS A 132 9.80 2.40 25.34
C LYS A 132 10.24 3.54 24.43
N ASP A 133 11.53 3.57 24.13
CA ASP A 133 12.13 4.49 23.16
C ASP A 133 12.09 3.93 21.74
N PHE A 134 11.87 4.82 20.78
CA PHE A 134 11.81 4.52 19.36
C PHE A 134 12.62 5.53 18.56
N TRP A 135 13.21 5.05 17.46
CA TRP A 135 13.97 5.86 16.53
C TRP A 135 13.50 5.59 15.10
N LYS A 136 13.31 6.66 14.32
CA LYS A 136 12.93 6.58 12.91
C LYS A 136 13.79 7.52 12.10
N ASN A 137 14.43 6.98 11.06
CA ASN A 137 15.18 7.72 10.04
C ASN A 137 15.13 6.94 8.72
N GLN A 138 15.67 7.54 7.67
CA GLN A 138 16.02 6.82 6.45
C GLN A 138 17.39 6.15 6.63
N ASP A 139 17.51 4.89 6.24
CA ASP A 139 18.77 4.13 6.32
C ASP A 139 19.66 4.36 5.09
N ASN A 140 20.93 3.97 5.19
CA ASN A 140 21.95 3.99 4.15
C ASN A 140 22.24 5.39 3.59
N ILE A 141 22.27 6.40 4.47
CA ILE A 141 22.64 7.77 4.10
C ILE A 141 24.08 8.05 4.54
N TRP A 142 25.03 7.83 3.62
CA TRP A 142 26.47 8.09 3.82
C TRP A 142 27.13 8.38 2.46
N GLY A 143 28.44 8.65 2.46
CA GLY A 143 29.21 8.97 1.27
C GLY A 143 29.22 10.46 0.91
N THR A 144 29.52 10.75 -0.35
CA THR A 144 29.48 12.11 -0.92
C THR A 144 28.30 12.20 -1.88
N PHE A 145 27.41 13.16 -1.65
CA PHE A 145 26.31 13.46 -2.55
C PHE A 145 25.92 14.94 -2.42
N ASP A 146 25.46 15.50 -3.53
CA ASP A 146 24.88 16.85 -3.54
C ASP A 146 23.46 16.84 -2.96
N TRP A 147 22.90 18.04 -2.75
CA TRP A 147 21.60 18.26 -2.12
C TRP A 147 20.51 17.32 -2.64
N LYS A 148 20.01 16.47 -1.75
CA LYS A 148 18.86 15.60 -1.99
C LYS A 148 17.98 15.56 -0.76
N TYR A 149 16.72 15.19 -0.95
CA TYR A 149 15.84 14.99 0.19
C TYR A 149 16.05 13.64 0.85
N VAL A 150 16.16 13.67 2.17
CA VAL A 150 16.03 12.53 3.06
C VAL A 150 14.66 12.61 3.72
N PHE A 151 13.96 11.50 3.83
CA PHE A 151 12.60 11.48 4.33
C PHE A 151 12.25 10.18 5.06
N PHE A 152 11.24 10.26 5.92
CA PHE A 152 10.55 9.10 6.47
C PHE A 152 9.13 9.50 6.88
N SER A 153 8.28 8.51 7.12
CA SER A 153 6.97 8.73 7.74
C SER A 153 6.71 7.72 8.85
N LEU A 154 5.79 8.07 9.74
CA LEU A 154 5.24 7.16 10.75
C LEU A 154 3.80 7.57 11.08
N ILE A 155 3.01 6.61 11.53
CA ILE A 155 1.77 6.88 12.24
C ILE A 155 2.17 7.25 13.66
N ILE A 156 1.76 8.43 14.13
CA ILE A 156 2.07 8.89 15.47
C ILE A 156 1.35 7.99 16.49
N PRO A 157 2.07 7.33 17.43
CA PRO A 157 1.43 6.50 18.44
C PRO A 157 0.52 7.28 19.39
N GLU A 158 -0.54 6.64 19.87
CA GLU A 158 -1.52 7.25 20.80
C GLU A 158 -0.89 7.75 22.11
N ASN A 159 0.12 7.05 22.60
CA ASN A 159 0.84 7.33 23.85
C ASN A 159 2.23 7.95 23.59
N ILE A 160 2.38 8.74 22.52
CA ILE A 160 3.64 9.40 22.19
C ILE A 160 4.02 10.43 23.27
N SER A 161 5.30 10.47 23.63
CA SER A 161 5.89 11.47 24.51
C SER A 161 7.36 11.70 24.16
N ASP A 162 7.98 12.73 24.76
CA ASP A 162 9.41 13.03 24.67
C ASP A 162 9.98 13.08 23.23
N SER A 163 9.21 13.56 22.25
CA SER A 163 9.61 13.56 20.84
C SER A 163 10.61 14.66 20.48
N LYS A 164 11.67 14.29 19.76
CA LYS A 164 12.80 15.14 19.38
C LYS A 164 13.29 14.84 17.97
N LEU A 165 13.54 15.90 17.19
CA LEU A 165 14.28 15.82 15.93
C LEU A 165 15.78 15.88 16.21
N TYR A 166 16.52 15.12 15.42
CA TYR A 166 17.96 14.97 15.50
C TYR A 166 18.56 15.23 14.11
N LEU A 167 19.54 16.13 14.06
CA LEU A 167 20.34 16.43 12.86
C LEU A 167 21.82 16.18 13.15
N GLY A 168 22.52 15.43 12.29
CA GLY A 168 23.98 15.32 12.39
C GLY A 168 24.58 14.04 11.83
N LEU A 169 25.66 13.58 12.46
CA LEU A 169 26.43 12.41 12.04
C LEU A 169 26.62 11.46 13.23
N GLN A 170 26.35 10.17 13.01
CA GLN A 170 26.51 9.13 14.04
C GLN A 170 27.24 7.93 13.44
N GLY A 171 28.29 7.45 14.11
CA GLY A 171 29.06 6.30 13.64
C GLY A 171 29.83 6.52 12.33
N SER A 172 29.97 7.77 11.90
CA SER A 172 30.70 8.18 10.69
C SER A 172 31.46 9.49 10.93
N THR A 173 32.54 9.69 10.17
CA THR A 173 33.26 10.97 10.03
C THR A 173 32.86 11.67 8.73
N GLY A 174 33.26 12.92 8.52
CA GLY A 174 32.97 13.69 7.30
C GLY A 174 32.19 14.97 7.60
N LYS A 175 31.47 15.48 6.61
CA LYS A 175 30.61 16.66 6.74
C LYS A 175 29.21 16.38 6.19
N ALA A 176 28.20 16.91 6.86
CA ALA A 176 26.83 16.89 6.39
C ALA A 176 26.19 18.27 6.56
N TRP A 177 25.34 18.64 5.62
CA TRP A 177 24.54 19.86 5.65
C TRP A 177 23.08 19.51 5.68
N PHE A 178 22.29 20.29 6.42
CA PHE A 178 20.86 20.10 6.61
C PHE A 178 20.14 21.41 6.42
N ASP A 179 19.05 21.36 5.68
CA ASP A 179 18.24 22.51 5.32
C ASP A 179 16.80 22.09 4.97
N ASN A 180 15.88 23.06 4.85
CA ASN A 180 14.53 22.89 4.31
C ASN A 180 13.78 21.72 4.98
N ILE A 181 13.71 21.75 6.31
CA ILE A 181 12.98 20.74 7.08
C ILE A 181 11.49 21.02 6.95
N SER A 182 10.71 19.96 6.74
CA SER A 182 9.26 20.00 6.81
C SER A 182 8.70 18.76 7.50
N VAL A 183 7.74 18.98 8.38
CA VAL A 183 6.97 17.96 9.09
C VAL A 183 5.50 18.22 8.80
N ASN A 184 4.87 17.31 8.06
CA ASN A 184 3.53 17.53 7.50
C ASN A 184 2.61 16.36 7.79
N ILE A 185 1.35 16.65 8.11
CA ILE A 185 0.32 15.62 8.15
C ILE A 185 0.03 15.18 6.71
N ILE A 186 0.15 13.87 6.44
CA ILE A 186 -0.19 13.29 5.13
C ILE A 186 -1.57 12.62 5.19
N LYS A 187 -1.89 11.95 6.30
CA LYS A 187 -3.18 11.28 6.48
C LYS A 187 -3.72 11.48 7.89
N GLU A 188 -5.01 11.76 7.95
CA GLU A 188 -5.78 11.77 9.19
C GLU A 188 -6.67 10.52 9.25
N PRO A 189 -6.83 9.88 10.43
CA PRO A 189 -7.79 8.80 10.59
C PRO A 189 -9.17 9.23 10.11
N THR A 190 -9.81 8.38 9.31
CA THR A 190 -11.18 8.66 8.89
C THR A 190 -12.12 8.29 10.04
N ALA A 191 -12.74 9.28 10.67
CA ALA A 191 -13.78 9.05 11.66
C ALA A 191 -14.94 8.25 11.05
N ARG A 192 -15.34 7.17 11.71
CA ARG A 192 -16.35 6.23 11.22
C ARG A 192 -17.28 5.80 12.33
N GLN A 193 -18.57 5.73 11.99
CA GLN A 193 -19.54 5.05 12.83
C GLN A 193 -19.48 3.56 12.54
N ILE A 194 -18.90 2.80 13.46
CA ILE A 194 -18.99 1.35 13.42
C ILE A 194 -20.42 0.99 13.81
N ARG A 195 -21.17 0.44 12.87
CA ARG A 195 -22.46 -0.16 13.15
C ARG A 195 -22.24 -1.65 13.16
N ASP A 196 -22.52 -2.28 14.29
CA ASP A 196 -22.64 -3.74 14.30
C ASP A 196 -23.87 -4.08 13.44
N LEU A 197 -23.63 -4.68 12.28
CA LEU A 197 -24.67 -5.10 11.37
C LEU A 197 -25.14 -6.52 11.67
N GLY A 198 -24.71 -7.09 12.80
CA GLY A 198 -24.66 -8.51 13.03
C GLY A 198 -23.60 -9.17 12.15
N VAL A 199 -23.38 -10.46 12.38
CA VAL A 199 -22.55 -11.27 11.48
C VAL A 199 -23.28 -11.37 10.14
N ASN A 200 -22.96 -10.48 9.20
CA ASN A 200 -23.35 -10.65 7.82
C ASN A 200 -22.52 -11.82 7.27
N LYS A 201 -23.05 -13.04 7.42
CA LYS A 201 -22.49 -14.27 6.87
C LYS A 201 -22.65 -14.26 5.34
N SER A 202 -22.11 -13.27 4.64
CA SER A 202 -21.78 -13.47 3.24
C SER A 202 -20.71 -14.55 3.24
N ARG A 203 -21.16 -15.80 3.05
CA ARG A 203 -20.31 -16.98 3.11
C ARG A 203 -19.16 -16.74 2.13
N THR A 204 -17.91 -16.83 2.62
CA THR A 204 -16.72 -16.79 1.77
C THR A 204 -16.96 -17.68 0.55
N LYS A 205 -16.94 -17.06 -0.62
CA LYS A 205 -17.34 -17.66 -1.88
C LYS A 205 -16.13 -18.13 -2.66
N TYR A 206 -15.04 -17.38 -2.61
CA TYR A 206 -13.84 -17.64 -3.37
C TYR A 206 -12.66 -17.96 -2.44
N ARG A 207 -12.10 -19.15 -2.62
CA ARG A 207 -10.88 -19.61 -1.95
C ARG A 207 -9.92 -20.07 -3.02
N GLY A 208 -8.79 -19.38 -3.11
CA GLY A 208 -7.89 -19.52 -4.23
C GLY A 208 -6.42 -19.44 -3.88
N VAL A 209 -5.64 -19.26 -4.94
CA VAL A 209 -4.18 -19.08 -4.86
C VAL A 209 -3.75 -17.91 -5.75
N MET A 210 -2.61 -17.30 -5.40
CA MET A 210 -1.81 -16.51 -6.33
C MET A 210 -1.23 -17.41 -7.42
N SER A 211 -1.24 -16.95 -8.67
CA SER A 211 -0.76 -17.72 -9.81
C SER A 211 0.76 -17.89 -9.86
N PRO A 212 1.28 -18.92 -10.55
CA PRO A 212 2.66 -18.92 -11.00
C PRO A 212 2.92 -17.79 -12.01
N VAL A 213 4.20 -17.52 -12.28
CA VAL A 213 4.64 -16.48 -13.25
C VAL A 213 4.45 -16.90 -14.71
N LYS A 214 4.40 -18.21 -14.97
CA LYS A 214 4.29 -18.80 -16.32
C LYS A 214 3.05 -19.67 -16.41
N PHE A 215 2.39 -19.61 -17.56
CA PHE A 215 1.26 -20.49 -17.85
C PHE A 215 1.72 -21.91 -18.17
N HIS A 216 1.25 -22.87 -17.37
CA HIS A 216 1.21 -24.28 -17.71
C HIS A 216 -0.20 -24.81 -17.46
N GLU A 217 -0.85 -25.40 -18.46
CA GLU A 217 -2.22 -25.89 -18.32
C GLU A 217 -2.36 -26.89 -17.16
N LYS A 218 -1.37 -27.76 -16.98
CA LYS A 218 -1.33 -28.76 -15.90
C LYS A 218 -1.42 -28.13 -14.52
N ASP A 219 -0.92 -26.92 -14.33
CA ASP A 219 -1.00 -26.22 -13.04
C ASP A 219 -2.45 -25.92 -12.67
N LEU A 220 -3.27 -25.47 -13.63
CA LEU A 220 -4.69 -25.19 -13.42
C LEU A 220 -5.52 -26.47 -13.28
N GLN A 221 -5.13 -27.55 -13.95
CA GLN A 221 -5.74 -28.87 -13.76
C GLN A 221 -5.52 -29.39 -12.33
N ILE A 222 -4.30 -29.21 -11.79
CA ILE A 222 -3.98 -29.57 -10.40
C ILE A 222 -4.82 -28.74 -9.42
N LEU A 223 -4.92 -27.42 -9.62
CA LEU A 223 -5.75 -26.55 -8.79
C LEU A 223 -7.23 -26.94 -8.84
N ALA A 224 -7.75 -27.32 -10.01
CA ALA A 224 -9.10 -27.85 -10.14
C ALA A 224 -9.29 -29.16 -9.34
N GLY A 225 -8.26 -30.00 -9.27
CA GLY A 225 -8.23 -31.20 -8.42
C GLY A 225 -8.17 -30.89 -6.93
N TRP A 226 -7.61 -29.76 -6.53
CA TRP A 226 -7.63 -29.25 -5.14
C TRP A 226 -8.95 -28.57 -4.79
N ASN A 227 -9.93 -28.54 -5.69
CA ASN A 227 -11.19 -27.81 -5.56
C ASN A 227 -11.02 -26.29 -5.41
N VAL A 228 -9.93 -25.72 -5.93
CA VAL A 228 -9.77 -24.26 -6.03
C VAL A 228 -10.82 -23.69 -6.99
N ASN A 229 -11.42 -22.55 -6.65
CA ASN A 229 -12.41 -21.86 -7.50
C ASN A 229 -12.02 -20.43 -7.88
N LEU A 230 -10.83 -19.97 -7.45
CA LEU A 230 -10.29 -18.65 -7.75
C LEU A 230 -8.77 -18.73 -7.98
N ILE A 231 -8.29 -18.00 -8.98
CA ILE A 231 -6.88 -17.70 -9.17
C ILE A 231 -6.70 -16.19 -9.32
N ARG A 232 -5.79 -15.60 -8.53
CA ARG A 232 -5.30 -14.23 -8.76
C ARG A 232 -4.12 -14.33 -9.71
N TRP A 233 -4.31 -13.90 -10.95
CA TRP A 233 -3.34 -14.04 -12.03
C TRP A 233 -2.51 -12.77 -12.17
N GLN A 234 -1.26 -12.84 -11.72
CA GLN A 234 -0.34 -11.71 -11.71
C GLN A 234 0.27 -11.46 -13.09
N LEU A 235 0.15 -10.22 -13.54
CA LEU A 235 0.86 -9.68 -14.70
C LEU A 235 2.24 -9.18 -14.24
N THR A 236 3.16 -10.13 -14.07
CA THR A 236 4.55 -9.89 -13.59
C THR A 236 5.61 -10.49 -14.54
N GLY A 237 6.89 -10.34 -14.22
CA GLY A 237 8.02 -11.03 -14.87
C GLY A 237 9.09 -10.06 -15.41
N ASN A 238 9.95 -10.53 -16.32
CA ASN A 238 11.18 -9.81 -16.74
C ASN A 238 10.90 -8.55 -17.59
N LYS A 239 10.45 -7.53 -16.83
CA LYS A 239 10.47 -6.08 -16.89
C LYS A 239 10.27 -5.39 -18.23
N PRO A 240 9.29 -4.48 -18.22
CA PRO A 240 9.57 -3.13 -18.63
C PRO A 240 9.20 -2.17 -17.50
N VAL A 241 10.08 -2.08 -16.51
CA VAL A 241 10.20 -0.83 -15.75
C VAL A 241 11.13 0.05 -16.58
N LEU A 242 10.54 0.78 -17.52
CA LEU A 242 11.28 1.64 -18.46
C LEU A 242 10.76 3.07 -18.36
N GLY A 243 11.58 4.01 -18.82
CA GLY A 243 11.35 5.44 -18.74
C GLY A 243 10.15 5.94 -19.56
N ASN A 244 10.08 7.25 -19.74
CA ASN A 244 8.98 7.90 -20.46
C ASN A 244 9.25 8.12 -21.95
N ASN A 245 10.28 7.49 -22.54
CA ASN A 245 10.56 7.70 -23.97
C ASN A 245 9.61 6.84 -24.85
N PRO A 246 9.42 7.18 -26.14
CA PRO A 246 8.54 6.42 -27.02
C PRO A 246 8.93 4.93 -27.20
N LYS A 247 10.22 4.59 -27.17
CA LYS A 247 10.69 3.19 -27.28
C LYS A 247 10.26 2.38 -26.06
N ASP A 248 10.33 2.98 -24.87
CA ASP A 248 9.92 2.37 -23.61
C ASP A 248 8.43 2.00 -23.62
N SER A 249 7.60 2.85 -24.24
CA SER A 249 6.17 2.59 -24.41
C SER A 249 5.89 1.38 -25.30
N ILE A 250 6.63 1.23 -26.40
CA ILE A 250 6.50 0.06 -27.29
C ILE A 250 6.89 -1.23 -26.55
N ILE A 251 8.00 -1.21 -25.81
CA ILE A 251 8.48 -2.39 -25.08
C ILE A 251 7.45 -2.84 -24.05
N TYR A 252 6.88 -1.91 -23.28
CA TYR A 252 5.87 -2.29 -22.29
C TYR A 252 4.56 -2.76 -22.94
N ASN A 253 4.12 -2.16 -24.05
CA ASN A 253 2.93 -2.66 -24.75
C ASN A 253 3.14 -4.08 -25.28
N ASN A 254 4.31 -4.38 -25.87
CA ASN A 254 4.65 -5.72 -26.33
C ASN A 254 4.69 -6.74 -25.18
N TRP A 255 5.27 -6.35 -24.03
CA TRP A 255 5.24 -7.18 -22.82
C TRP A 255 3.81 -7.42 -22.33
N LEU A 256 2.98 -6.37 -22.28
CA LEU A 256 1.60 -6.48 -21.84
C LEU A 256 0.83 -7.42 -22.76
N ASP A 257 0.96 -7.28 -24.07
CA ASP A 257 0.31 -8.17 -25.05
C ASP A 257 0.73 -9.63 -24.87
N GLN A 258 2.01 -9.91 -24.62
CA GLN A 258 2.47 -11.27 -24.31
C GLN A 258 1.79 -11.82 -23.05
N LYS A 259 1.68 -11.01 -21.99
CA LYS A 259 1.02 -11.41 -20.74
C LYS A 259 -0.48 -11.61 -20.91
N LEU A 260 -1.14 -10.78 -21.71
CA LEU A 260 -2.56 -10.93 -22.01
C LEU A 260 -2.82 -12.16 -22.90
N ASN A 261 -1.89 -12.51 -23.81
CA ASN A 261 -1.99 -13.75 -24.59
C ASN A 261 -1.88 -15.00 -23.70
N ASP A 262 -1.05 -14.97 -22.66
CA ASP A 262 -1.01 -16.05 -21.67
C ASP A 262 -2.28 -16.07 -20.81
N LEU A 263 -2.79 -14.91 -20.39
CA LEU A 263 -4.05 -14.80 -19.66
C LEU A 263 -5.25 -15.32 -20.48
N ASP A 264 -5.25 -15.16 -21.81
CA ASP A 264 -6.30 -15.75 -22.65
C ASP A 264 -6.32 -17.29 -22.54
N LYS A 265 -5.13 -17.93 -22.53
CA LYS A 265 -5.01 -19.38 -22.31
C LYS A 265 -5.48 -19.75 -20.90
N VAL A 266 -5.09 -18.97 -19.88
CA VAL A 266 -5.51 -19.15 -18.49
C VAL A 266 -7.04 -19.11 -18.38
N THR A 267 -7.69 -18.08 -18.95
CA THR A 267 -9.14 -17.93 -18.85
C THR A 267 -9.90 -19.03 -19.57
N SER A 268 -9.36 -19.55 -20.68
CA SER A 268 -9.94 -20.70 -21.40
C SER A 268 -9.97 -21.95 -20.51
N VAL A 269 -8.84 -22.26 -19.87
CA VAL A 269 -8.70 -23.42 -18.98
C VAL A 269 -9.51 -23.22 -17.69
N CYS A 270 -9.44 -22.03 -17.09
CA CYS A 270 -10.19 -21.71 -15.88
C CYS A 270 -11.70 -21.82 -16.11
N LYS A 271 -12.20 -21.37 -17.28
CA LYS A 271 -13.61 -21.55 -17.66
C LYS A 271 -14.01 -23.02 -17.69
N LYS A 272 -13.17 -23.91 -18.26
CA LYS A 272 -13.43 -25.37 -18.31
C LYS A 272 -13.59 -25.99 -16.92
N TYR A 273 -12.86 -25.49 -15.93
CA TYR A 273 -12.84 -26.05 -14.57
C TYR A 273 -13.67 -25.27 -13.54
N GLY A 274 -14.44 -24.26 -13.97
CA GLY A 274 -15.22 -23.42 -13.06
C GLY A 274 -14.38 -22.53 -12.13
N ILE A 275 -13.13 -22.26 -12.50
CA ILE A 275 -12.22 -21.39 -11.76
C ILE A 275 -12.42 -19.95 -12.26
N LYS A 276 -12.57 -19.00 -11.32
CA LYS A 276 -12.60 -17.58 -11.63
C LYS A 276 -11.20 -16.97 -11.61
N VAL A 277 -11.02 -15.89 -12.36
CA VAL A 277 -9.74 -15.19 -12.49
C VAL A 277 -9.88 -13.75 -12.03
N ILE A 278 -9.01 -13.32 -11.12
CA ILE A 278 -8.72 -11.90 -10.86
C ILE A 278 -7.49 -11.55 -11.69
N VAL A 279 -7.54 -10.47 -12.46
CA VAL A 279 -6.38 -9.96 -13.20
C VAL A 279 -5.69 -8.93 -12.34
N ASP A 280 -4.45 -9.22 -11.95
CA ASP A 280 -3.68 -8.40 -11.03
C ASP A 280 -2.48 -7.79 -11.76
N LEU A 281 -2.37 -6.45 -11.75
CA LEU A 281 -1.26 -5.73 -12.39
C LEU A 281 -0.11 -5.46 -11.40
N HIS A 282 0.77 -6.45 -11.26
CA HIS A 282 2.02 -6.32 -10.50
C HIS A 282 3.02 -5.33 -11.13
N SER A 283 3.27 -5.47 -12.43
CA SER A 283 4.26 -4.65 -13.15
C SER A 283 3.61 -3.43 -13.78
N VAL A 284 3.38 -2.39 -12.97
CA VAL A 284 2.77 -1.12 -13.41
C VAL A 284 3.72 -0.27 -14.28
N PRO A 285 3.20 0.63 -15.15
CA PRO A 285 4.03 1.55 -15.93
C PRO A 285 4.95 2.40 -15.03
N GLY A 286 6.22 2.49 -15.42
CA GLY A 286 7.24 3.21 -14.64
C GLY A 286 7.76 2.47 -13.40
N GLY A 287 7.10 1.38 -12.98
CA GLY A 287 7.49 0.53 -11.86
C GLY A 287 7.71 1.28 -10.54
N ARG A 288 8.56 0.70 -9.69
CA ARG A 288 9.04 1.33 -8.46
C ARG A 288 10.37 2.04 -8.70
N GLY A 289 10.57 3.21 -8.10
CA GLY A 289 11.85 3.93 -8.07
C GLY A 289 12.90 3.19 -7.22
N SER A 290 14.11 3.74 -7.13
CA SER A 290 15.16 3.21 -6.24
C SER A 290 14.80 3.32 -4.75
N ASP A 291 13.86 4.21 -4.45
CA ASP A 291 13.19 4.40 -3.17
C ASP A 291 12.10 3.35 -2.87
N GLY A 292 11.77 2.48 -3.84
CA GLY A 292 10.72 1.48 -3.70
C GLY A 292 9.31 1.99 -3.98
N VAL A 293 9.16 3.23 -4.47
CA VAL A 293 7.86 3.89 -4.62
C VAL A 293 7.35 3.86 -6.05
N ASN A 294 6.04 3.65 -6.23
CA ASN A 294 5.44 3.57 -7.55
C ASN A 294 5.49 4.92 -8.27
N ARG A 295 6.25 5.00 -9.37
CA ARG A 295 6.47 6.26 -10.11
C ARG A 295 5.20 6.85 -10.71
N MET A 296 4.19 6.03 -10.99
CA MET A 296 2.89 6.48 -11.48
C MET A 296 2.13 7.39 -10.50
N PHE A 297 2.56 7.45 -9.23
CA PHE A 297 2.00 8.38 -8.24
C PHE A 297 2.68 9.76 -8.23
N TYR A 298 3.77 9.94 -8.99
CA TYR A 298 4.58 11.16 -8.99
C TYR A 298 4.80 11.73 -10.38
N ASP A 299 4.46 10.98 -11.42
CA ASP A 299 4.68 11.34 -12.80
C ASP A 299 3.38 11.18 -13.61
N HIS A 300 2.92 12.28 -14.20
CA HIS A 300 1.69 12.33 -14.99
C HIS A 300 1.73 11.40 -16.21
N SER A 301 2.87 11.17 -16.86
CA SER A 301 2.91 10.28 -18.03
C SER A 301 2.80 8.82 -17.61
N PHE A 302 3.46 8.40 -16.52
CA PHE A 302 3.26 7.05 -15.98
C PHE A 302 1.83 6.85 -15.46
N ASN A 303 1.25 7.87 -14.82
CA ASN A 303 -0.14 7.86 -14.38
C ASN A 303 -1.13 7.67 -15.53
N LYS A 304 -1.00 8.50 -16.58
CA LYS A 304 -1.83 8.39 -17.79
C LYS A 304 -1.71 7.01 -18.43
N ARG A 305 -0.49 6.48 -18.49
CA ARG A 305 -0.21 5.17 -19.07
C ARG A 305 -0.78 4.01 -18.26
N PHE A 306 -0.81 4.14 -16.93
CA PHE A 306 -1.50 3.20 -16.04
C PHE A 306 -3.00 3.16 -16.34
N ILE A 307 -3.63 4.32 -16.50
CA ILE A 307 -5.05 4.43 -16.87
C ILE A 307 -5.31 3.83 -18.27
N GLU A 308 -4.44 4.11 -19.25
CA GLU A 308 -4.53 3.53 -20.61
C GLU A 308 -4.34 2.01 -20.61
N THR A 309 -3.43 1.49 -19.78
CA THR A 309 -3.23 0.04 -19.57
C THR A 309 -4.53 -0.61 -19.10
N TRP A 310 -5.17 -0.04 -18.08
CA TRP A 310 -6.43 -0.57 -17.55
C TRP A 310 -7.60 -0.47 -18.53
N LYS A 311 -7.66 0.62 -19.31
CA LYS A 311 -8.60 0.75 -20.42
C LYS A 311 -8.43 -0.39 -21.43
N TYR A 312 -7.19 -0.71 -21.80
CA TYR A 312 -6.89 -1.78 -22.74
C TYR A 312 -7.29 -3.17 -22.21
N ILE A 313 -6.92 -3.49 -20.96
CA ILE A 313 -7.30 -4.75 -20.28
C ILE A 313 -8.83 -4.88 -20.19
N ALA A 314 -9.54 -3.82 -19.79
CA ALA A 314 -10.99 -3.84 -19.67
C ALA A 314 -11.68 -4.06 -21.02
N ILE A 315 -11.21 -3.45 -22.10
CA ILE A 315 -11.75 -3.67 -23.46
C ILE A 315 -11.64 -5.14 -23.86
N ARG A 316 -10.47 -5.76 -23.63
CA ARG A 316 -10.21 -7.16 -23.99
C ARG A 316 -11.09 -8.13 -23.20
N TYR A 317 -11.24 -7.92 -21.89
CA TYR A 317 -11.85 -8.90 -21.00
C TYR A 317 -13.30 -8.64 -20.59
N LYS A 318 -13.92 -7.51 -20.97
CA LYS A 318 -15.30 -7.18 -20.54
C LYS A 318 -16.35 -8.26 -20.86
N LYS A 319 -16.15 -9.08 -21.90
CA LYS A 319 -17.07 -10.20 -22.25
C LYS A 319 -16.60 -11.57 -21.76
N ASN A 320 -15.41 -11.68 -21.14
CA ASN A 320 -14.89 -12.95 -20.68
C ASN A 320 -15.50 -13.32 -19.31
N ALA A 321 -16.27 -14.40 -19.27
CA ALA A 321 -17.00 -14.84 -18.07
C ALA A 321 -16.12 -15.54 -17.01
N ALA A 322 -14.89 -15.94 -17.36
CA ALA A 322 -13.94 -16.47 -16.37
C ALA A 322 -13.38 -15.35 -15.47
N ILE A 323 -13.31 -14.12 -15.99
CA ILE A 323 -12.77 -12.97 -15.27
C ILE A 323 -13.80 -12.49 -14.24
N LEU A 324 -13.46 -12.59 -12.96
CA LEU A 324 -14.22 -12.07 -11.83
C LEU A 324 -14.05 -10.56 -11.69
N GLY A 325 -12.83 -10.07 -11.88
CA GLY A 325 -12.53 -8.65 -11.73
C GLY A 325 -11.08 -8.29 -12.00
N TYR A 326 -10.81 -7.02 -11.73
CA TYR A 326 -9.58 -6.32 -12.04
C TYR A 326 -8.96 -5.77 -10.77
N ASP A 327 -7.78 -6.23 -10.42
CA ASP A 327 -7.00 -5.74 -9.30
C ASP A 327 -5.92 -4.79 -9.80
N LEU A 328 -6.09 -3.52 -9.41
CA LEU A 328 -5.54 -2.38 -10.14
C LEU A 328 -4.03 -2.25 -10.02
N VAL A 329 -3.47 -2.57 -8.85
CA VAL A 329 -2.05 -2.43 -8.57
C VAL A 329 -1.72 -3.24 -7.33
N ASN A 330 -0.74 -4.13 -7.48
CA ASN A 330 -0.21 -4.87 -6.34
C ASN A 330 0.69 -4.00 -5.46
N GLU A 331 0.43 -4.03 -4.16
CA GLU A 331 1.17 -3.39 -3.09
C GLU A 331 1.56 -1.94 -3.43
N PRO A 332 0.59 -1.02 -3.59
CA PRO A 332 0.91 0.34 -3.93
C PRO A 332 1.74 0.98 -2.80
N MET A 333 2.91 1.48 -3.18
CA MET A 333 3.86 2.10 -2.28
C MET A 333 3.99 3.59 -2.62
N GLN A 334 3.80 4.42 -1.60
CA GLN A 334 3.92 5.88 -1.63
C GLN A 334 4.60 6.31 -0.34
N ASP A 335 5.52 7.25 -0.43
CA ASP A 335 6.46 7.60 0.65
C ASP A 335 6.49 9.09 1.01
N THR A 336 6.27 9.93 0.01
CA THR A 336 6.37 11.39 0.04
C THR A 336 5.04 11.99 -0.35
N LEU A 337 4.97 13.32 -0.39
CA LEU A 337 3.77 14.02 -0.83
C LEU A 337 3.69 13.93 -2.37
N PRO A 338 2.75 13.14 -2.94
CA PRO A 338 2.60 13.09 -4.38
C PRO A 338 2.11 14.44 -4.91
N PRO A 339 2.39 14.79 -6.18
CA PRO A 339 1.78 15.94 -6.83
C PRO A 339 0.25 15.87 -6.72
N LYS A 340 -0.38 17.03 -6.64
CA LYS A 340 -1.83 17.14 -6.47
C LYS A 340 -2.56 16.32 -7.54
N GLY A 341 -3.32 15.31 -7.10
CA GLY A 341 -4.13 14.45 -7.97
C GLY A 341 -3.43 13.20 -8.50
N LEU A 342 -2.22 12.86 -8.03
CA LEU A 342 -1.51 11.64 -8.43
C LEU A 342 -1.33 10.62 -7.30
N ASP A 343 -1.91 10.83 -6.11
CA ASP A 343 -1.79 9.87 -5.02
C ASP A 343 -2.33 8.46 -5.35
N TYR A 344 -1.98 7.48 -4.52
CA TYR A 344 -2.39 6.09 -4.70
C TYR A 344 -3.91 5.91 -4.89
N TYR A 345 -4.72 6.68 -4.17
CA TYR A 345 -6.17 6.58 -4.19
C TYR A 345 -6.76 7.25 -5.44
N THR A 346 -6.30 8.45 -5.78
CA THR A 346 -6.75 9.21 -6.95
C THR A 346 -6.37 8.51 -8.24
N THR A 347 -5.18 7.92 -8.30
CA THR A 347 -4.70 7.13 -9.45
C THR A 347 -5.56 5.88 -9.68
N GLN A 348 -5.79 5.09 -8.63
CA GLN A 348 -6.66 3.92 -8.70
C GLN A 348 -8.11 4.31 -9.04
N LYS A 349 -8.63 5.40 -8.47
CA LYS A 349 -9.96 5.93 -8.77
C LYS A 349 -10.09 6.33 -10.25
N ALA A 350 -9.09 6.99 -10.82
CA ALA A 350 -9.11 7.37 -12.24
C ALA A 350 -9.15 6.16 -13.17
N ALA A 351 -8.32 5.14 -12.90
CA ALA A 351 -8.37 3.87 -13.64
C ALA A 351 -9.72 3.15 -13.48
N ALA A 352 -10.25 3.07 -12.26
CA ALA A 352 -11.56 2.48 -11.99
C ALA A 352 -12.71 3.20 -12.72
N GLN A 353 -12.66 4.53 -12.80
CA GLN A 353 -13.63 5.33 -13.56
C GLN A 353 -13.56 5.03 -15.06
N GLU A 354 -12.37 4.91 -15.64
CA GLU A 354 -12.22 4.51 -17.05
C GLU A 354 -12.72 3.09 -17.30
N ILE A 355 -12.41 2.14 -16.41
CA ILE A 355 -12.94 0.77 -16.50
C ILE A 355 -14.48 0.80 -16.46
N ARG A 356 -15.10 1.59 -15.58
CA ARG A 356 -16.56 1.67 -15.46
C ARG A 356 -17.26 2.25 -16.69
N LYS A 357 -16.55 3.01 -17.54
CA LYS A 357 -17.06 3.43 -18.86
C LYS A 357 -17.16 2.25 -19.85
N ILE A 358 -16.44 1.16 -19.59
CA ILE A 358 -16.25 0.01 -20.50
C ILE A 358 -16.95 -1.26 -19.96
N ASP A 359 -16.78 -1.56 -18.68
CA ASP A 359 -17.34 -2.70 -17.94
C ASP A 359 -18.01 -2.20 -16.65
N ARG A 360 -19.35 -2.27 -16.63
CA ARG A 360 -20.19 -1.82 -15.51
C ARG A 360 -20.35 -2.87 -14.40
N TYR A 361 -19.91 -4.11 -14.62
CA TYR A 361 -20.32 -5.25 -13.80
C TYR A 361 -19.17 -5.92 -13.07
N LYS A 362 -18.01 -6.14 -13.72
CA LYS A 362 -16.89 -6.83 -13.06
C LYS A 362 -16.43 -6.11 -11.80
N LYS A 363 -15.99 -6.89 -10.82
CA LYS A 363 -15.38 -6.35 -9.60
C LYS A 363 -14.12 -5.56 -9.96
N ILE A 364 -13.87 -4.48 -9.24
CA ILE A 364 -12.59 -3.78 -9.25
C ILE A 364 -12.05 -3.86 -7.83
N PHE A 365 -10.85 -4.41 -7.69
CA PHE A 365 -10.16 -4.55 -6.42
C PHE A 365 -9.23 -3.36 -6.24
N ILE A 366 -9.26 -2.79 -5.03
CA ILE A 366 -8.53 -1.59 -4.65
C ILE A 366 -7.69 -1.92 -3.42
N GLU A 367 -6.38 -1.85 -3.58
CA GLU A 367 -5.42 -2.02 -2.50
C GLU A 367 -5.14 -0.68 -1.79
N THR A 368 -4.84 -0.77 -0.50
CA THR A 368 -4.40 0.37 0.31
C THR A 368 -2.90 0.62 0.15
N GLU A 369 -2.44 1.82 0.54
CA GLU A 369 -1.01 2.15 0.54
C GLU A 369 -0.24 1.25 1.51
N ASP A 370 1.08 1.41 1.57
CA ASP A 370 1.96 0.67 2.49
C ASP A 370 1.89 -0.84 2.23
N GLY A 371 1.79 -1.23 0.96
CA GLY A 371 1.76 -2.63 0.55
C GLY A 371 0.49 -3.37 0.94
N ALA A 372 -0.68 -2.73 0.75
CA ALA A 372 -1.97 -3.27 1.17
C ALA A 372 -2.06 -3.62 2.66
N SER A 373 -1.38 -2.84 3.50
CA SER A 373 -1.30 -3.03 4.94
C SER A 373 -2.69 -2.94 5.60
N PRO A 374 -3.04 -3.84 6.53
CA PRO A 374 -4.26 -3.72 7.33
C PRO A 374 -4.37 -2.36 8.01
N THR A 375 -3.25 -1.76 8.42
CA THR A 375 -3.24 -0.49 9.15
C THR A 375 -3.72 0.69 8.30
N ASP A 376 -3.44 0.68 6.99
CA ASP A 376 -3.77 1.80 6.10
C ASP A 376 -5.29 1.94 5.86
N PHE A 377 -6.07 0.89 6.19
CA PHE A 377 -7.53 0.95 6.25
C PHE A 377 -8.06 1.99 7.25
N ASN A 378 -7.27 2.45 8.22
CA ASN A 378 -7.66 3.55 9.12
C ASN A 378 -7.85 4.88 8.38
N PHE A 379 -7.16 5.07 7.26
CA PHE A 379 -7.16 6.32 6.48
C PHE A 379 -8.06 6.26 5.24
N LEU A 380 -8.38 5.05 4.78
CA LEU A 380 -9.10 4.82 3.52
C LEU A 380 -10.51 5.43 3.52
N LYS A 381 -10.98 5.91 2.37
CA LYS A 381 -12.39 6.26 2.17
C LYS A 381 -13.00 5.34 1.12
N PRO A 382 -14.29 4.98 1.23
CA PRO A 382 -14.92 4.16 0.23
C PRO A 382 -14.94 4.89 -1.11
N MET A 383 -14.47 4.21 -2.15
CA MET A 383 -14.50 4.69 -3.52
C MET A 383 -15.97 4.84 -3.96
N PRO A 384 -16.36 6.00 -4.53
CA PRO A 384 -17.75 6.28 -4.91
C PRO A 384 -18.10 5.63 -6.26
N LEU A 385 -17.87 4.31 -6.38
CA LEU A 385 -18.13 3.49 -7.56
C LEU A 385 -18.79 2.18 -7.13
N SER A 386 -19.55 1.56 -8.04
CA SER A 386 -20.18 0.26 -7.80
C SER A 386 -19.17 -0.89 -7.97
N ASN A 387 -19.47 -2.03 -7.32
CA ASN A 387 -18.70 -3.28 -7.40
C ASN A 387 -17.20 -3.09 -7.12
N ILE A 388 -16.89 -2.26 -6.13
CA ILE A 388 -15.55 -2.13 -5.56
C ILE A 388 -15.38 -3.15 -4.45
N VAL A 389 -14.27 -3.86 -4.48
CA VAL A 389 -13.79 -4.75 -3.42
C VAL A 389 -12.49 -4.16 -2.88
N TYR A 390 -12.31 -4.18 -1.57
CA TYR A 390 -11.09 -3.64 -0.96
C TYR A 390 -10.19 -4.78 -0.56
N GLU A 391 -8.93 -4.66 -0.94
CA GLU A 391 -7.94 -5.71 -0.86
C GLU A 391 -6.91 -5.42 0.23
N VAL A 392 -6.59 -6.46 0.99
CA VAL A 392 -5.61 -6.43 2.09
C VAL A 392 -4.64 -7.61 1.95
N HIS A 393 -3.37 -7.39 2.28
CA HIS A 393 -2.38 -8.44 2.40
C HIS A 393 -2.09 -8.73 3.88
N MET A 394 -1.88 -10.00 4.24
CA MET A 394 -1.67 -10.44 5.61
C MET A 394 -0.37 -11.22 5.79
N TYR A 395 0.69 -10.46 6.09
CA TYR A 395 2.03 -10.99 6.39
C TYR A 395 2.52 -10.66 7.80
N HIS A 396 1.68 -10.13 8.67
CA HIS A 396 2.08 -9.76 10.01
C HIS A 396 2.11 -10.96 10.98
N PRO A 397 3.15 -11.10 11.82
CA PRO A 397 4.34 -10.25 11.87
C PRO A 397 5.34 -10.61 10.76
N LEU A 398 5.86 -9.61 10.06
CA LEU A 398 6.80 -9.79 8.93
C LEU A 398 8.05 -10.56 9.34
N ALA A 399 8.57 -10.30 10.55
CA ALA A 399 9.73 -11.01 11.09
C ALA A 399 9.50 -12.53 11.21
N TYR A 400 8.26 -12.99 11.38
CA TYR A 400 7.92 -14.42 11.38
C TYR A 400 7.69 -14.94 9.95
N THR A 401 6.81 -14.28 9.19
CA THR A 401 6.37 -14.77 7.87
C THR A 401 7.47 -14.73 6.81
N HIS A 402 8.48 -13.86 7.00
CA HIS A 402 9.64 -13.65 6.13
C HIS A 402 10.98 -13.90 6.85
N GLN A 403 10.98 -14.67 7.94
CA GLN A 403 12.21 -15.04 8.65
C GLN A 403 13.21 -15.71 7.69
N GLY A 404 14.46 -15.29 7.69
CA GLY A 404 15.46 -15.71 6.71
C GLY A 404 15.25 -15.16 5.29
N VAL A 405 14.34 -14.22 5.03
CA VAL A 405 14.17 -13.59 3.70
C VAL A 405 14.44 -12.09 3.80
N LEU A 406 13.60 -11.40 4.56
CA LEU A 406 13.73 -9.97 4.86
C LEU A 406 14.47 -9.74 6.19
N TYR A 407 14.56 -10.78 7.03
CA TYR A 407 15.17 -10.74 8.34
C TYR A 407 16.18 -11.87 8.47
N GLU A 408 17.35 -11.62 9.06
CA GLU A 408 18.38 -12.64 9.20
C GLU A 408 17.98 -13.76 10.18
N LYS A 409 17.26 -13.39 11.26
CA LYS A 409 16.83 -14.32 12.29
C LYS A 409 15.88 -15.37 11.72
N THR A 410 16.08 -16.63 12.12
CA THR A 410 15.22 -17.79 11.82
C THR A 410 14.88 -18.54 13.12
N GLY A 411 13.97 -19.52 13.05
CA GLY A 411 13.48 -20.26 14.21
C GLY A 411 12.42 -19.52 15.02
N ILE A 412 11.84 -18.44 14.48
CA ILE A 412 10.73 -17.74 15.12
C ILE A 412 9.48 -18.60 14.95
N GLU A 413 8.78 -18.88 16.04
CA GLU A 413 7.62 -19.79 16.05
C GLU A 413 6.28 -19.04 16.12
N TYR A 414 5.21 -19.69 15.67
CA TYR A 414 3.84 -19.24 15.84
C TYR A 414 2.93 -20.37 16.35
N PRO A 415 2.05 -20.11 17.34
CA PRO A 415 2.04 -18.94 18.22
C PRO A 415 3.33 -18.84 19.02
N GLY A 416 3.81 -17.63 19.26
CA GLY A 416 5.11 -17.44 19.88
C GLY A 416 5.55 -16.00 19.99
N LEU A 417 6.72 -15.79 20.59
CA LEU A 417 7.33 -14.47 20.73
C LEU A 417 8.00 -14.05 19.41
N VAL A 418 7.67 -12.85 18.97
CA VAL A 418 8.37 -12.15 17.89
C VAL A 418 8.90 -10.85 18.47
N SER A 419 10.22 -10.81 18.70
CA SER A 419 10.84 -9.81 19.58
C SER A 419 10.15 -9.83 20.96
N ASP A 420 9.68 -8.68 21.47
CA ASP A 420 9.07 -8.58 22.81
C ASP A 420 7.54 -8.83 22.81
N HIS A 421 6.95 -9.24 21.69
CA HIS A 421 5.49 -9.35 21.57
C HIS A 421 5.08 -10.79 21.28
N TYR A 422 4.09 -11.28 22.02
CA TYR A 422 3.51 -12.59 21.80
C TYR A 422 2.44 -12.52 20.70
N TYR A 423 2.57 -13.38 19.69
CA TYR A 423 1.63 -13.48 18.58
C TYR A 423 0.88 -14.81 18.63
N ASP A 424 -0.44 -14.69 18.66
CA ASP A 424 -1.41 -15.77 18.53
C ASP A 424 -2.56 -15.32 17.61
N LYS A 425 -3.60 -16.13 17.48
CA LYS A 425 -4.78 -15.80 16.67
C LYS A 425 -5.46 -14.49 17.11
N SER A 426 -5.44 -14.18 18.40
CA SER A 426 -5.99 -12.93 18.93
C SER A 426 -5.17 -11.72 18.47
N SER A 427 -3.84 -11.84 18.43
CA SER A 427 -2.95 -10.85 17.82
C SER A 427 -3.23 -10.65 16.33
N LEU A 428 -3.41 -11.74 15.56
CA LEU A 428 -3.79 -11.64 14.13
C LEU A 428 -5.14 -10.92 13.95
N ARG A 429 -6.10 -11.20 14.82
CA ARG A 429 -7.40 -10.51 14.82
C ARG A 429 -7.25 -9.01 15.07
N ARG A 430 -6.41 -8.61 16.03
CA ARG A 430 -6.12 -7.19 16.31
C ARG A 430 -5.48 -6.50 15.11
N ILE A 431 -4.55 -7.16 14.42
CA ILE A 431 -3.93 -6.63 13.20
C ILE A 431 -4.97 -6.37 12.10
N LEU A 432 -5.92 -7.29 11.92
CA LEU A 432 -6.96 -7.18 10.90
C LEU A 432 -8.15 -6.28 11.31
N GLN A 433 -8.15 -5.77 12.55
CA GLN A 433 -9.27 -5.00 13.09
C GLN A 433 -9.59 -3.74 12.26
N PRO A 434 -8.61 -2.92 11.80
CA PRO A 434 -8.91 -1.76 10.98
C PRO A 434 -9.66 -2.09 9.67
N VAL A 435 -9.36 -3.24 9.08
CA VAL A 435 -10.03 -3.76 7.88
C VAL A 435 -11.47 -4.14 8.21
N ARG A 436 -11.68 -4.83 9.33
CA ARG A 436 -13.01 -5.21 9.82
C ARG A 436 -13.85 -4.00 10.16
N ASP A 437 -13.27 -2.98 10.78
CA ASP A 437 -13.96 -1.74 11.12
C ASP A 437 -14.37 -0.98 9.84
N PHE A 438 -13.49 -0.93 8.83
CA PHE A 438 -13.84 -0.38 7.50
C PHE A 438 -14.99 -1.15 6.86
N GLN A 439 -14.94 -2.49 6.88
CA GLN A 439 -15.99 -3.35 6.35
C GLN A 439 -17.35 -3.06 7.02
N LEU A 440 -17.38 -3.01 8.35
CA LEU A 440 -18.60 -2.79 9.13
C LEU A 440 -19.15 -1.36 8.94
N ALA A 441 -18.29 -0.36 8.95
CA ALA A 441 -18.69 1.04 8.78
C ALA A 441 -19.33 1.31 7.42
N TYR A 442 -18.81 0.69 6.35
CA TYR A 442 -19.22 1.01 4.98
C TYR A 442 -19.98 -0.09 4.23
N LYS A 443 -20.16 -1.27 4.84
CA LYS A 443 -20.85 -2.43 4.24
C LYS A 443 -20.21 -2.89 2.92
N VAL A 444 -18.89 -2.87 2.87
CA VAL A 444 -18.13 -3.19 1.65
C VAL A 444 -17.69 -4.65 1.63
N GLN A 445 -17.28 -5.14 0.46
CA GLN A 445 -16.61 -6.43 0.34
C GLN A 445 -15.12 -6.27 0.61
N ILE A 446 -14.56 -7.21 1.36
CA ILE A 446 -13.12 -7.33 1.59
C ILE A 446 -12.63 -8.61 0.91
N PHE A 447 -11.42 -8.52 0.35
CA PHE A 447 -10.68 -9.64 -0.22
C PHE A 447 -9.28 -9.67 0.36
N VAL A 448 -8.77 -10.85 0.69
CA VAL A 448 -7.38 -11.05 1.11
C VAL A 448 -6.58 -11.53 -0.08
N GLY A 449 -5.85 -10.61 -0.71
CA GLY A 449 -5.06 -10.87 -1.92
C GLY A 449 -3.90 -11.82 -1.69
N GLU A 450 -3.20 -11.60 -0.58
CA GLU A 450 -2.02 -12.38 -0.25
C GLU A 450 -1.93 -12.64 1.25
N PHE A 451 -1.54 -13.85 1.60
CA PHE A 451 -1.10 -14.20 2.96
C PHE A 451 -0.27 -15.48 2.90
N SER A 452 0.77 -15.55 3.74
CA SER A 452 1.61 -16.73 3.85
C SER A 452 2.56 -16.68 5.05
N ALA A 453 3.27 -17.79 5.26
CA ALA A 453 4.51 -17.84 6.03
C ALA A 453 5.50 -18.77 5.32
N VAL A 454 6.80 -18.44 5.39
CA VAL A 454 7.85 -19.27 4.80
C VAL A 454 7.81 -20.71 5.32
N ARG A 455 8.09 -21.67 4.44
CA ARG A 455 7.98 -23.11 4.72
C ARG A 455 8.81 -23.62 5.90
N TRP A 456 9.90 -22.94 6.22
CA TRP A 456 10.80 -23.28 7.33
C TRP A 456 10.41 -22.63 8.66
N ALA A 457 9.37 -21.78 8.68
CA ALA A 457 8.88 -21.18 9.92
C ALA A 457 8.12 -22.23 10.76
N PRO A 458 8.55 -22.51 12.00
CA PRO A 458 7.79 -23.38 12.90
C PRO A 458 6.37 -22.84 13.11
N GLY A 459 5.39 -23.73 13.05
CA GLY A 459 3.97 -23.36 13.23
C GLY A 459 3.30 -22.70 12.03
N SER A 460 3.94 -22.66 10.86
CA SER A 460 3.40 -21.98 9.66
C SER A 460 2.03 -22.50 9.21
N ALA A 461 1.78 -23.81 9.32
CA ALA A 461 0.46 -24.38 9.04
C ALA A 461 -0.62 -23.87 10.01
N ARG A 462 -0.28 -23.68 11.29
CA ARG A 462 -1.19 -23.12 12.30
C ARG A 462 -1.46 -21.65 12.03
N TYR A 463 -0.43 -20.86 11.68
CA TYR A 463 -0.59 -19.47 11.25
C TYR A 463 -1.56 -19.35 10.06
N ILE A 464 -1.33 -20.14 9.01
CA ILE A 464 -2.19 -20.15 7.81
C ILE A 464 -3.63 -20.51 8.18
N ASN A 465 -3.84 -21.54 9.01
CA ASN A 465 -5.19 -21.92 9.44
C ASN A 465 -5.87 -20.81 10.27
N ASP A 466 -5.15 -20.20 11.21
CA ASP A 466 -5.70 -19.14 12.06
C ASP A 466 -6.09 -17.89 11.25
N CYS A 467 -5.29 -17.51 10.24
CA CYS A 467 -5.64 -16.48 9.26
C CYS A 467 -6.93 -16.83 8.52
N ILE A 468 -7.01 -18.02 7.91
CA ILE A 468 -8.19 -18.44 7.14
C ILE A 468 -9.44 -18.48 8.03
N GLU A 469 -9.33 -18.97 9.27
CA GLU A 469 -10.46 -18.98 10.20
C GLU A 469 -11.00 -17.57 10.49
N ILE A 470 -10.13 -16.57 10.61
CA ILE A 470 -10.53 -15.17 10.76
C ILE A 470 -11.21 -14.66 9.48
N PHE A 471 -10.63 -14.94 8.31
CA PHE A 471 -11.20 -14.51 7.04
C PHE A 471 -12.60 -15.09 6.82
N GLU A 472 -12.78 -16.37 7.11
CA GLU A 472 -14.05 -17.09 6.99
C GLU A 472 -15.08 -16.60 8.00
N GLU A 473 -14.66 -16.30 9.22
CA GLU A 473 -15.52 -15.68 10.24
C GLU A 473 -16.03 -14.30 9.78
N TYR A 474 -15.17 -13.53 9.10
CA TYR A 474 -15.51 -12.20 8.60
C TYR A 474 -16.17 -12.18 7.21
N GLY A 475 -16.30 -13.35 6.57
CA GLY A 475 -16.89 -13.52 5.24
C GLY A 475 -16.01 -12.95 4.11
N TRP A 476 -14.69 -12.99 4.27
CA TRP A 476 -13.73 -12.50 3.29
C TRP A 476 -13.33 -13.60 2.31
N ASP A 477 -13.33 -13.26 1.02
CA ASP A 477 -12.73 -14.08 -0.03
C ASP A 477 -11.19 -13.97 0.07
N TRP A 478 -10.44 -14.99 -0.36
CA TRP A 478 -8.98 -14.98 -0.19
C TRP A 478 -8.20 -15.79 -1.22
N THR A 479 -6.94 -15.41 -1.43
CA THR A 479 -5.94 -16.16 -2.21
C THR A 479 -4.68 -16.42 -1.39
N TYR A 480 -4.27 -17.69 -1.31
CA TYR A 480 -3.01 -18.07 -0.68
C TYR A 480 -1.83 -17.70 -1.58
N HIS A 481 -0.83 -17.02 -1.03
CA HIS A 481 0.44 -16.76 -1.72
C HIS A 481 1.49 -17.73 -1.17
N ALA A 482 2.19 -18.55 -1.96
CA ALA A 482 2.22 -18.64 -3.42
C ALA A 482 2.00 -20.07 -3.91
N TYR A 483 1.38 -20.24 -5.07
CA TYR A 483 1.36 -21.52 -5.78
C TYR A 483 2.34 -21.47 -6.96
N ARG A 484 3.43 -22.25 -6.88
CA ARG A 484 4.48 -22.40 -7.92
C ARG A 484 5.10 -21.10 -8.46
N GLU A 485 4.99 -20.02 -7.71
CA GLU A 485 5.70 -18.77 -8.00
C GLU A 485 7.09 -18.77 -7.36
N TRP A 486 7.13 -19.01 -6.04
CA TRP A 486 8.37 -19.05 -5.27
C TRP A 486 8.35 -20.17 -4.22
N HIS A 487 9.43 -20.95 -4.20
CA HIS A 487 9.55 -22.15 -3.37
C HIS A 487 9.46 -21.90 -1.86
N GLY A 488 9.64 -20.65 -1.40
CA GLY A 488 9.60 -20.32 0.03
C GLY A 488 8.19 -20.34 0.60
N TRP A 489 7.19 -20.00 -0.21
CA TRP A 489 5.77 -20.03 0.17
C TRP A 489 4.99 -21.15 -0.48
N ASP A 490 5.54 -21.82 -1.49
CA ASP A 490 4.88 -22.94 -2.13
C ASP A 490 4.68 -24.12 -1.15
N VAL A 491 3.44 -24.63 -1.11
CA VAL A 491 3.00 -25.74 -0.26
C VAL A 491 3.39 -27.11 -0.82
N GLU A 492 3.94 -27.15 -2.04
CA GLU A 492 4.47 -28.36 -2.66
C GLU A 492 5.96 -28.61 -2.37
N TYR A 493 6.54 -27.84 -1.43
CA TYR A 493 7.88 -28.05 -0.90
C TYR A 493 7.85 -28.36 0.59
N ALA A 494 8.75 -29.26 1.02
CA ALA A 494 8.84 -29.73 2.39
C ALA A 494 8.99 -28.58 3.40
N ASP A 495 8.38 -28.74 4.57
CA ASP A 495 8.48 -27.85 5.73
C ASP A 495 9.83 -28.07 6.45
N SER A 496 10.93 -27.87 5.71
CA SER A 496 12.33 -28.11 6.12
C SER A 496 13.13 -26.81 6.11
N SER A 497 14.43 -26.87 6.44
CA SER A 497 15.30 -25.69 6.44
C SER A 497 15.26 -24.90 5.12
N ARG A 498 15.54 -23.59 5.21
CA ARG A 498 15.54 -22.66 4.07
C ARG A 498 16.33 -23.19 2.87
N GLN A 499 17.49 -23.79 3.12
CA GLN A 499 18.41 -24.30 2.10
C GLN A 499 17.91 -25.60 1.45
N MET A 500 17.11 -26.40 2.17
CA MET A 500 16.66 -27.71 1.68
C MET A 500 15.39 -27.59 0.83
N ILE A 501 15.56 -27.28 -0.46
CA ILE A 501 14.46 -27.18 -1.41
C ILE A 501 14.10 -28.58 -1.93
N LYS A 502 13.20 -29.28 -1.22
CA LYS A 502 12.76 -30.63 -1.58
C LYS A 502 11.26 -30.65 -1.87
N PRO A 503 10.80 -31.10 -3.05
CA PRO A 503 9.38 -31.30 -3.31
C PRO A 503 8.75 -32.23 -2.28
N SER A 504 7.58 -31.86 -1.77
CA SER A 504 6.75 -32.68 -0.88
C SER A 504 5.29 -32.34 -1.11
N TYR A 505 4.51 -33.34 -1.50
CA TYR A 505 3.10 -33.15 -1.83
C TYR A 505 2.16 -33.41 -0.66
N ASN A 506 2.69 -33.69 0.53
CA ASN A 506 1.95 -34.02 1.76
C ASN A 506 2.36 -33.14 2.96
N THR A 507 2.57 -31.84 2.71
CA THR A 507 2.97 -30.87 3.75
C THR A 507 1.84 -30.52 4.68
N SER A 508 2.18 -30.06 5.89
CA SER A 508 1.18 -29.62 6.86
C SER A 508 0.38 -28.41 6.35
N ARG A 509 1.07 -27.47 5.69
CA ARG A 509 0.47 -26.29 5.06
C ARG A 509 -0.50 -26.65 3.94
N LYS A 510 -0.14 -27.60 3.06
CA LYS A 510 -1.03 -28.06 1.98
C LYS A 510 -2.31 -28.70 2.53
N LYS A 511 -2.21 -29.51 3.59
CA LYS A 511 -3.38 -30.13 4.24
C LYS A 511 -4.37 -29.08 4.75
N VAL A 512 -3.86 -27.99 5.33
CA VAL A 512 -4.71 -26.85 5.74
C VAL A 512 -5.45 -26.27 4.56
N LEU A 513 -4.75 -25.96 3.46
CA LEU A 513 -5.39 -25.38 2.27
C LEU A 513 -6.44 -26.32 1.66
N LEU A 514 -6.13 -27.61 1.50
CA LEU A 514 -7.08 -28.61 0.96
C LEU A 514 -8.36 -28.68 1.79
N LYS A 515 -8.26 -28.74 3.13
CA LYS A 515 -9.41 -28.69 4.06
C LYS A 515 -10.32 -27.49 3.79
N TRP A 516 -9.75 -26.33 3.50
CA TRP A 516 -10.55 -25.13 3.23
C TRP A 516 -11.08 -25.08 1.80
N PHE A 517 -10.33 -25.56 0.81
CA PHE A 517 -10.79 -25.64 -0.57
C PHE A 517 -11.94 -26.63 -0.77
N GLU A 518 -12.09 -27.66 0.07
CA GLU A 518 -13.27 -28.53 0.09
C GLU A 518 -14.59 -27.76 0.24
N LYS A 519 -14.56 -26.56 0.83
CA LYS A 519 -15.74 -25.70 1.02
C LYS A 519 -16.12 -24.89 -0.22
N ASN A 520 -15.34 -24.95 -1.30
CA ASN A 520 -15.65 -24.24 -2.53
C ASN A 520 -16.81 -24.90 -3.27
N GLU A 521 -17.80 -24.07 -3.61
CA GLU A 521 -18.90 -24.43 -4.50
C GLU A 521 -18.54 -23.92 -5.90
N ARG A 522 -18.32 -24.85 -6.85
CA ARG A 522 -18.09 -24.52 -8.27
C ARG A 522 -19.44 -24.55 -8.99
N GLY A 523 -19.88 -23.39 -9.49
CA GLY A 523 -21.00 -23.35 -10.43
C GLY A 523 -20.53 -23.91 -11.77
N ILE A 524 -21.04 -25.08 -12.14
CA ILE A 524 -20.85 -25.67 -13.48
C ILE A 524 -21.81 -24.97 -14.44
#